data_AF-A0A848ZBV2-F1
#
_entry.id   AF-A0A848ZBV2-F1
#
_cell.length_a   1.000
_cell.length_b   1.000
_cell.length_c   1.000
_cell.angle_alpha   90.00
_cell.angle_beta   90.00
_cell.angle_gamma   90.00
#
_symmetry.space_group_name_H-M   'P 1'
#
loop_
_entity.id
_entity.type
_entity.pdbx_description
1 polymer ?
#
loop_
_entity_poly.entity_id
_entity_poly.type
_entity_poly.pdbx_seq_one_letter_code
_entity_poly.pdbx_strand_id
1 'polypeptide(L)'
;MARWFKAAGAGIGYYLGGPVGALMGYFFGRAMGNRSSPSSIESPLTQYYDVLRTSPTADMEEIRESYRRLVKRYHPDLHGQVDEKRAIFLRKKMAKVNEAYSEIKKARDF
;
A
#
# COMPACT_ATOMS: atom_id res chain seq x y z
N MET A 1 -19.32 -19.71 14.35
CA MET A 1 -19.74 -19.99 12.96
C MET A 1 -19.58 -18.70 12.17
N ALA A 2 -18.60 -18.50 11.29
CA ALA A 2 -18.59 -18.99 9.91
C ALA A 2 -17.24 -18.61 9.26
N ARG A 3 -16.19 -19.40 9.51
CA ARG A 3 -14.82 -19.18 9.00
C ARG A 3 -14.65 -19.56 7.51
N TRP A 4 -15.74 -19.73 6.76
CA TRP A 4 -15.72 -20.29 5.41
C TRP A 4 -15.48 -19.27 4.28
N PHE A 5 -15.61 -17.97 4.54
CA PHE A 5 -15.35 -16.94 3.51
C PHE A 5 -13.87 -16.60 3.28
N LYS A 6 -12.95 -17.01 4.15
CA LYS A 6 -11.51 -16.67 4.05
C LYS A 6 -10.72 -17.52 3.05
N ALA A 7 -11.24 -18.68 2.65
CA ALA A 7 -10.59 -19.59 1.69
C ALA A 7 -11.14 -19.46 0.25
N ALA A 8 -12.21 -18.69 0.05
CA ALA A 8 -12.92 -18.64 -1.24
C ALA A 8 -12.06 -18.07 -2.39
N GLY A 9 -11.23 -17.06 -2.13
CA GLY A 9 -10.42 -16.42 -3.18
C GLY A 9 -9.33 -17.32 -3.77
N ALA A 10 -8.64 -18.11 -2.94
CA ALA A 10 -7.65 -19.07 -3.41
C ALA A 10 -8.31 -20.28 -4.08
N GLY A 11 -9.47 -20.73 -3.57
CA GLY A 11 -10.24 -21.84 -4.14
C GLY A 11 -10.82 -21.55 -5.52
N ILE A 12 -11.45 -20.38 -5.71
CA ILE A 12 -11.98 -19.94 -7.02
C ILE A 12 -10.84 -19.73 -8.02
N GLY A 13 -9.72 -19.15 -7.56
CA GLY A 13 -8.52 -18.96 -8.38
C GLY A 13 -7.92 -20.29 -8.87
N TYR A 14 -7.87 -21.31 -8.01
CA TYR A 14 -7.42 -22.65 -8.41
C TYR A 14 -8.38 -23.30 -9.41
N TYR A 15 -9.68 -23.20 -9.16
CA TYR A 15 -10.70 -23.88 -9.97
C TYR A 15 -10.80 -23.33 -11.41
N LEU A 16 -10.54 -22.04 -11.61
CA LEU A 16 -10.60 -21.40 -12.94
C LEU A 16 -9.24 -21.35 -13.65
N GLY A 17 -8.12 -21.26 -12.91
CA GLY A 17 -6.81 -20.95 -13.49
C GLY A 17 -5.68 -21.86 -13.02
N GLY A 18 -5.99 -22.96 -12.34
CA GLY A 18 -5.01 -23.90 -11.82
C GLY A 18 -4.08 -23.30 -10.75
N PRO A 19 -2.89 -23.86 -10.53
CA PRO A 19 -2.01 -23.47 -9.42
C PRO A 19 -1.56 -21.99 -9.47
N VAL A 20 -1.48 -21.38 -10.66
CA VAL A 20 -1.16 -19.95 -10.82
C VAL A 20 -2.34 -19.07 -10.41
N GLY A 21 -3.56 -19.45 -10.77
CA GLY A 21 -4.78 -18.74 -10.34
C GLY A 21 -4.99 -18.78 -8.82
N ALA A 22 -4.58 -19.88 -8.16
CA ALA A 22 -4.61 -19.98 -6.70
C ALA A 22 -3.68 -18.96 -6.02
N LEU A 23 -2.46 -18.78 -6.55
CA LEU A 23 -1.50 -17.79 -6.06
C LEU A 23 -2.06 -16.37 -6.25
N MET A 24 -2.60 -16.07 -7.43
CA MET A 24 -3.14 -14.75 -7.74
C MET A 24 -4.40 -14.42 -6.92
N GLY A 25 -5.29 -15.40 -6.71
CA GLY A 25 -6.46 -15.28 -5.85
C GLY A 25 -6.11 -15.09 -4.36
N TYR A 26 -5.02 -15.71 -3.89
CA TYR A 26 -4.49 -15.48 -2.54
C TYR A 26 -3.92 -14.07 -2.36
N PHE A 27 -3.14 -13.56 -3.33
CA PHE A 27 -2.63 -12.19 -3.30
C PHE A 27 -3.75 -11.14 -3.44
N PHE A 28 -4.76 -11.40 -4.28
CA PHE A 28 -5.90 -10.49 -4.47
C PHE A 28 -6.83 -10.48 -3.25
N GLY A 29 -7.07 -11.64 -2.62
CA GLY A 29 -7.80 -11.74 -1.35
C GLY A 29 -7.11 -10.98 -0.22
N ARG A 30 -5.77 -10.96 -0.18
CA ARG A 30 -5.00 -10.17 0.79
C ARG A 30 -5.13 -8.65 0.58
N ALA A 31 -5.33 -8.20 -0.65
CA ALA A 31 -5.50 -6.77 -0.96
C ALA A 31 -6.94 -6.26 -0.78
N MET A 32 -7.95 -7.14 -0.86
CA MET A 32 -9.37 -6.77 -0.73
C MET A 32 -9.97 -7.06 0.66
N GLY A 33 -9.32 -7.90 1.47
CA GLY A 33 -9.74 -8.21 2.84
C GLY A 33 -9.62 -7.05 3.86
N ASN A 34 -9.06 -5.90 3.47
CA ASN A 34 -8.89 -4.74 4.35
C ASN A 34 -10.04 -3.72 4.30
N ARG A 35 -11.27 -4.15 3.93
CA ARG A 35 -12.45 -3.29 4.03
C ARG A 35 -13.68 -4.05 4.50
N SER A 36 -13.66 -4.51 5.75
CA SER A 36 -14.87 -4.76 6.56
C SER A 36 -14.45 -5.06 7.99
N SER A 37 -14.11 -4.03 8.75
CA SER A 37 -14.24 -4.03 10.20
C SER A 37 -14.61 -2.60 10.61
N PRO A 38 -15.88 -2.36 11.02
CA PRO A 38 -16.28 -1.07 11.53
C PRO A 38 -15.61 -0.88 12.90
N SER A 39 -15.12 0.33 13.15
CA SER A 39 -14.55 0.80 14.42
C SER A 39 -13.43 -0.06 15.02
N SER A 40 -12.19 0.28 14.69
CA SER A 40 -11.05 0.03 15.55
C SER A 40 -10.11 1.21 15.35
N ILE A 41 -9.47 1.66 16.42
CA ILE A 41 -8.42 2.67 16.38
C ILE A 41 -7.24 2.07 15.60
N GLU A 42 -7.32 2.06 14.28
CA GLU A 42 -6.20 1.73 13.43
C GLU A 42 -5.29 2.95 13.49
N SER A 43 -4.16 2.80 14.18
CA SER A 43 -3.20 3.89 14.37
C SER A 43 -2.92 4.55 13.01
N PRO A 44 -2.96 5.89 12.91
CA PRO A 44 -2.63 6.62 11.68
C PRO A 44 -1.32 6.12 11.02
N LEU A 45 -0.40 5.61 11.85
CA LEU A 45 0.86 5.01 11.44
C LEU A 45 0.70 3.82 10.48
N THR A 46 -0.26 2.92 10.68
CA THR A 46 -0.49 1.75 9.80
C THR A 46 -0.80 2.20 8.38
N GLN A 47 -1.63 3.25 8.23
CA GLN A 47 -1.95 3.81 6.92
C GLN A 47 -0.73 4.44 6.24
N TYR A 48 0.20 5.02 7.02
CA TYR A 48 1.44 5.57 6.47
C TYR A 48 2.39 4.48 5.96
N TYR A 49 2.50 3.35 6.65
CA TYR A 49 3.28 2.19 6.17
C TYR A 49 2.70 1.63 4.86
N ASP A 50 1.37 1.58 4.73
CA ASP A 50 0.71 1.18 3.48
C ASP A 50 1.00 2.14 2.32
N VAL A 51 1.03 3.45 2.58
CA VAL A 51 1.38 4.47 1.57
C VAL A 51 2.82 4.30 1.10
N LEU A 52 3.75 4.01 2.00
CA LEU A 52 5.14 3.74 1.66
C LEU A 52 5.37 2.32 1.11
N ARG A 53 4.35 1.46 1.16
CA ARG A 53 4.42 0.03 0.80
C ARG A 53 5.49 -0.72 1.59
N THR A 54 5.67 -0.34 2.84
CA THR A 54 6.63 -0.94 3.77
C THR A 54 5.92 -1.63 4.91
N SER A 55 6.60 -2.55 5.58
CA SER A 55 6.08 -3.16 6.80
C SER A 55 6.17 -2.17 7.98
N PRO A 56 5.24 -2.18 8.95
CA PRO A 56 5.41 -1.50 10.24
C PRO A 56 6.65 -1.96 11.02
N THR A 57 7.15 -3.16 10.71
CA THR A 57 8.38 -3.74 11.27
C THR A 57 9.62 -3.50 10.40
N ALA A 58 9.46 -2.83 9.25
CA ALA A 58 10.56 -2.57 8.32
C ALA A 58 11.66 -1.75 8.99
N ASP A 59 12.90 -1.95 8.54
CA ASP A 59 14.02 -1.14 9.01
C ASP A 59 13.99 0.27 8.39
N MET A 60 14.67 1.22 9.05
CA MET A 60 14.77 2.60 8.59
C MET A 60 15.41 2.70 7.21
N GLU A 61 16.37 1.83 6.88
CA GLU A 61 16.97 1.81 5.54
C GLU A 61 15.93 1.44 4.47
N GLU A 62 15.10 0.42 4.74
CA GLU A 62 14.02 -0.02 3.85
C GLU A 62 12.94 1.06 3.66
N ILE A 63 12.62 1.80 4.72
CA ILE A 63 11.70 2.95 4.67
C ILE A 63 12.27 4.06 3.79
N ARG A 64 13.55 4.41 3.95
CA ARG A 64 14.22 5.43 3.12
C ARG A 64 14.33 4.99 1.67
N GLU A 65 14.63 3.72 1.41
CA GLU A 65 14.65 3.18 0.05
C GLU A 65 13.28 3.25 -0.62
N SER A 66 12.23 2.85 0.09
CA SER A 66 10.86 2.90 -0.41
C SER A 66 10.41 4.34 -0.67
N TYR A 67 10.74 5.26 0.24
CA TYR A 67 10.57 6.70 0.01
C TYR A 67 11.27 7.15 -1.27
N ARG A 68 12.57 6.88 -1.43
CA ARG A 68 13.35 7.23 -2.63
C ARG A 68 12.72 6.68 -3.91
N ARG A 69 12.23 5.43 -3.88
CA ARG A 69 11.53 4.80 -5.02
C ARG A 69 10.22 5.52 -5.37
N LEU A 70 9.43 5.89 -4.36
CA LEU A 70 8.15 6.58 -4.55
C LEU A 70 8.34 8.02 -5.02
N VAL A 71 9.34 8.72 -4.49
CA VAL A 71 9.72 10.06 -4.98
C VAL A 71 10.08 9.99 -6.45
N LYS A 72 11.00 9.11 -6.86
CA LYS A 72 11.34 8.95 -8.28
C LYS A 72 10.13 8.61 -9.16
N ARG A 73 9.13 7.91 -8.61
CA ARG A 73 7.91 7.53 -9.34
C ARG A 73 6.90 8.67 -9.45
N TYR A 74 6.80 9.56 -8.47
CA TYR A 74 5.75 10.57 -8.39
C TYR A 74 6.22 12.02 -8.45
N HIS A 75 7.53 12.27 -8.53
CA HIS A 75 8.08 13.62 -8.59
C HIS A 75 7.64 14.33 -9.88
N PRO A 76 6.94 15.48 -9.80
CA PRO A 76 6.38 16.13 -10.99
C PRO A 76 7.44 16.47 -12.04
N ASP A 77 8.64 16.91 -11.63
CA ASP A 77 9.72 17.26 -12.57
C ASP A 77 10.20 16.08 -13.42
N LEU A 78 10.05 14.84 -12.94
CA LEU A 78 10.47 13.65 -13.70
C LEU A 78 9.46 13.25 -14.78
N HIS A 79 8.25 13.82 -14.74
CA HIS A 79 7.18 13.50 -15.71
C HIS A 79 7.03 14.55 -16.82
N GLY A 80 7.85 15.60 -16.82
CA GLY A 80 7.81 16.65 -17.84
C GLY A 80 6.50 17.44 -17.83
N GLN A 81 6.13 18.04 -18.98
CA GLN A 81 4.81 18.65 -19.14
C GLN A 81 3.74 17.57 -19.22
N VAL A 82 3.06 17.36 -18.09
CA VAL A 82 1.86 16.54 -18.00
C VAL A 82 0.62 17.42 -17.98
N ASP A 83 -0.52 16.86 -18.36
CA ASP A 83 -1.82 17.51 -18.20
C ASP A 83 -2.10 17.90 -16.75
N GLU A 84 -2.93 18.91 -16.54
CA GLU A 84 -3.20 19.46 -15.21
C GLU A 84 -3.73 18.41 -14.23
N LYS A 85 -4.59 17.50 -14.69
CA LYS A 85 -5.13 16.42 -13.85
C LYS A 85 -4.03 15.48 -13.39
N ARG A 86 -3.11 15.13 -14.28
CA ARG A 86 -1.95 14.30 -13.95
C ARG A 86 -0.98 15.04 -13.03
N ALA A 87 -0.73 16.32 -13.24
CA ALA A 87 0.08 17.15 -12.34
C ALA A 87 -0.51 17.17 -10.91
N ILE A 88 -1.82 17.40 -10.79
CA ILE A 88 -2.55 17.37 -9.52
C ILE A 88 -2.44 15.99 -8.87
N PHE A 89 -2.60 14.91 -9.64
CA PHE A 89 -2.47 13.55 -9.14
C PHE A 89 -1.05 13.25 -8.60
N LEU A 90 -0.02 13.61 -9.36
CA LEU A 90 1.39 13.44 -8.96
C LEU A 90 1.70 14.22 -7.68
N ARG A 91 1.29 15.50 -7.62
CA ARG A 91 1.42 16.34 -6.41
C ARG A 91 0.72 15.72 -5.21
N LYS A 92 -0.52 15.26 -5.38
CA LYS A 92 -1.30 14.64 -4.29
C LYS A 92 -0.66 13.35 -3.79
N LYS A 93 -0.13 12.52 -4.68
CA LYS A 93 0.61 11.31 -4.31
C LYS A 93 1.91 11.64 -3.60
N MET A 94 2.68 12.60 -4.11
CA MET A 94 3.92 13.05 -3.50
C MET A 94 3.70 13.63 -2.10
N ALA A 95 2.66 14.45 -1.91
CA ALA A 95 2.28 14.99 -0.61
C ALA A 95 2.01 13.87 0.41
N LYS A 96 1.23 12.85 0.04
CA LYS A 96 0.96 11.69 0.91
C LYS A 96 2.22 10.90 1.27
N VAL A 97 3.14 10.73 0.32
CA VAL A 97 4.40 10.02 0.56
C VAL A 97 5.28 10.80 1.55
N ASN A 98 5.35 12.12 1.41
CA ASN A 98 6.07 12.98 2.34
C ASN A 98 5.45 12.97 3.74
N GLU A 99 4.12 13.09 3.82
CA GLU A 99 3.36 13.03 5.07
C GLU A 99 3.63 11.71 5.78
N ALA A 100 3.43 10.58 5.10
CA ALA A 100 3.66 9.25 5.65
C ALA A 100 5.09 9.07 6.18
N TYR A 101 6.10 9.50 5.39
CA TYR A 101 7.50 9.44 5.83
C TYR A 101 7.75 10.30 7.06
N SER A 102 7.20 11.52 7.10
CA SER A 102 7.39 12.44 8.23
C SER A 102 6.77 11.91 9.52
N GLU A 103 5.59 11.31 9.44
CA GLU A 103 4.88 10.78 10.59
C GLU A 103 5.52 9.49 11.12
N ILE A 104 5.97 8.60 10.23
CA ILE A 104 6.75 7.42 10.60
C ILE A 104 8.07 7.84 11.27
N LYS A 105 8.74 8.86 10.72
CA LYS A 105 9.98 9.39 11.28
C LYS A 105 9.77 9.94 12.70
N LYS A 106 8.73 10.75 12.91
CA LYS A 106 8.35 11.27 14.24
C LYS A 106 8.01 10.15 15.22
N ALA A 107 7.22 9.17 14.81
CA ALA A 107 6.76 8.09 15.68
C ALA A 107 7.90 7.16 16.12
N ARG A 108 8.97 7.06 15.33
CA ARG A 108 10.18 6.30 15.67
C ARG A 108 11.27 7.17 16.30
N ASP A 109 10.98 8.43 16.60
CA ASP A 109 11.84 9.40 17.28
C ASP A 109 13.24 9.57 16.64
N PHE A 110 13.24 9.89 15.34
CA PHE A 110 14.43 10.24 14.56
C PHE A 110 14.30 11.59 13.86
#